data_AF-A0AAD7C6R5-F1
#
_entry.id   AF-A0AAD7C6R5-F1
#
_cell.length_a   1.000
_cell.length_b   1.000
_cell.length_c   1.000
_cell.angle_alpha   90.00
_cell.angle_beta   90.00
_cell.angle_gamma   90.00
#
_symmetry.space_group_name_H-M   'P 1'
#
loop_
_entity.id
_entity.type
_entity.pdbx_description
1 polymer ?
#
loop_
_entity_poly.entity_id
_entity_poly.type
_entity_poly.pdbx_seq_one_letter_code
_entity_poly.pdbx_strand_id
1 'polypeptide(L)'
;MAITGALAHKEHPRSYKIRRTRIPLAVATCRSQLAPQLQYKWSATLRSILPIFTPLHSPMYTLMPAHHQRMGHVNTMADTVLINASAEDLRAILRSMLASKTPGLVSAFLTSTRTRLHQRTPSAALHSKNLQTLLPFDFEAGVLAPQLQETLTRARLLYGSGLGFDSLPLLTAVVRATMGVRWPAEGEVPHALVVVDADLDQALQSCREELQGDGPSDYSTAQNAVMDLADTLESIRLDVEQWGGEFPFERAIFSVRDLKL
;
A
#
# COMPACT_ATOMS: atom_id res chain seq x y z
N MET A 1 44.55 -17.91 50.81
CA MET A 1 43.97 -16.85 51.66
C MET A 1 42.94 -16.12 50.81
N ALA A 2 41.66 -16.41 51.04
CA ALA A 2 40.53 -15.96 50.25
C ALA A 2 39.94 -14.68 50.85
N ILE A 3 39.58 -13.70 50.03
CA ILE A 3 38.61 -12.66 50.39
C ILE A 3 37.68 -12.43 49.19
N THR A 4 36.45 -12.90 49.39
CA THR A 4 35.24 -12.72 48.59
C THR A 4 34.66 -11.32 48.85
N GLY A 5 34.28 -10.60 47.77
CA GLY A 5 33.56 -9.33 47.84
C GLY A 5 32.25 -9.41 47.06
N ALA A 6 31.15 -9.71 47.76
CA ALA A 6 29.80 -9.76 47.23
C ALA A 6 29.18 -8.35 47.24
N LEU A 7 28.73 -7.86 46.09
CA LEU A 7 27.92 -6.65 45.96
C LEU A 7 26.46 -7.04 45.73
N ALA A 8 25.64 -6.74 46.74
CA ALA A 8 24.19 -6.94 46.73
C ALA A 8 23.49 -5.78 46.00
N HIS A 9 22.84 -6.08 44.88
CA HIS A 9 21.92 -5.16 44.22
C HIS A 9 20.54 -5.25 44.87
N LYS A 10 20.07 -4.13 45.44
CA LYS A 10 18.70 -3.95 45.95
C LYS A 10 17.76 -3.68 44.79
N GLU A 11 16.78 -4.56 44.60
CA GLU A 11 15.62 -4.33 43.73
C GLU A 11 14.58 -3.42 44.41
N HIS A 12 14.10 -2.41 43.69
CA HIS A 12 12.96 -1.58 44.07
C HIS A 12 11.77 -1.86 43.13
N PRO A 13 10.63 -2.36 43.64
CA PRO A 13 9.44 -2.50 42.81
C PRO A 13 8.63 -1.19 42.79
N ARG A 14 8.60 -0.51 41.64
CA ARG A 14 7.68 0.61 41.38
C ARG A 14 6.30 0.07 40.96
N SER A 15 5.36 0.03 41.91
CA SER A 15 3.93 -0.20 41.62
C SER A 15 3.33 0.98 40.85
N TYR A 16 2.97 0.76 39.58
CA TYR A 16 2.13 1.67 38.81
C TYR A 16 0.65 1.44 39.14
N LYS A 17 -0.01 2.43 39.76
CA LYS A 17 -1.45 2.47 39.97
C LYS A 17 -2.14 2.98 38.70
N ILE A 18 -2.83 2.08 37.98
CA ILE A 18 -3.69 2.41 36.84
C ILE A 18 -4.96 3.11 37.36
N ARG A 19 -5.12 4.41 37.08
CA ARG A 19 -6.39 5.13 37.28
C ARG A 19 -7.31 4.85 36.09
N ARG A 20 -8.38 4.09 36.32
CA ARG A 20 -9.50 3.94 35.38
C ARG A 20 -10.40 5.17 35.45
N THR A 21 -10.32 6.06 34.47
CA THR A 21 -11.29 7.13 34.26
C THR A 21 -12.52 6.56 33.53
N ARG A 22 -13.68 6.63 34.18
CA ARG A 22 -14.99 6.30 33.60
C ARG A 22 -15.38 7.38 32.59
N ILE A 23 -15.65 6.98 31.35
CA ILE A 23 -16.28 7.82 30.33
C ILE A 23 -17.81 7.62 30.48
N PRO A 24 -18.61 8.68 30.62
CA PRO A 24 -20.06 8.56 30.64
C PRO A 24 -20.63 8.31 29.23
N LEU A 25 -21.44 7.26 29.12
CA LEU A 25 -22.34 6.97 28.01
C LEU A 25 -23.35 8.12 27.88
N ALA A 26 -23.34 8.85 26.77
CA ALA A 26 -24.46 9.69 26.35
C ALA A 26 -25.12 9.03 25.14
N VAL A 27 -26.12 8.21 25.42
CA VAL A 27 -27.13 7.75 24.45
C VAL A 27 -28.11 8.91 24.29
N ALA A 28 -28.12 9.55 23.12
CA ALA A 28 -29.15 10.52 22.77
C ALA A 28 -29.73 10.18 21.39
N THR A 29 -30.87 9.50 21.48
CA THR A 29 -31.97 9.39 20.53
C THR A 29 -32.14 10.64 19.66
N CYS A 30 -31.98 10.52 18.34
CA CYS A 30 -32.58 11.45 17.40
C CYS A 30 -33.15 10.67 16.21
N ARG A 31 -34.36 10.14 16.43
CA ARG A 31 -35.24 9.60 15.40
C ARG A 31 -36.34 10.63 15.15
N SER A 32 -36.67 10.80 13.87
CA SER A 32 -37.80 11.55 13.30
C SER A 32 -37.80 13.07 13.48
N GLN A 33 -37.53 13.78 12.38
CA GLN A 33 -38.51 14.61 11.67
C GLN A 33 -37.79 15.50 10.64
N LEU A 34 -37.89 15.12 9.35
CA LEU A 34 -38.00 16.03 8.19
C LEU A 34 -38.00 15.17 6.91
N ALA A 35 -39.21 14.83 6.46
CA ALA A 35 -39.50 14.45 5.08
C ALA A 35 -39.86 15.73 4.27
N PRO A 36 -40.26 15.64 3.00
CA PRO A 36 -39.48 15.27 1.82
C PRO A 36 -39.56 16.40 0.77
N GLN A 37 -38.43 16.91 0.28
CA GLN A 37 -38.43 17.83 -0.86
C GLN A 37 -37.13 17.61 -1.61
N LEU A 38 -37.21 17.02 -2.81
CA LEU A 38 -36.33 17.20 -3.97
C LEU A 38 -36.74 16.15 -5.02
N GLN A 39 -38.00 16.24 -5.44
CA GLN A 39 -38.50 15.58 -6.64
C GLN A 39 -38.25 16.54 -7.82
N TYR A 40 -36.99 16.63 -8.28
CA TYR A 40 -36.64 17.44 -9.44
C TYR A 40 -36.66 16.61 -10.72
N LYS A 41 -37.75 16.81 -11.47
CA LYS A 41 -37.81 17.02 -12.91
C LYS A 41 -36.57 16.58 -13.71
N TRP A 42 -36.66 15.41 -14.33
CA TRP A 42 -36.06 15.17 -15.64
C TRP A 42 -37.16 14.71 -16.59
N SER A 43 -37.79 15.68 -17.24
CA SER A 43 -38.59 15.44 -18.44
C SER A 43 -38.24 16.48 -19.50
N ALA A 44 -38.13 15.98 -20.73
CA ALA A 44 -38.21 16.71 -21.99
C ALA A 44 -36.99 17.54 -22.41
N THR A 45 -35.98 16.89 -22.97
CA THR A 45 -35.42 17.32 -24.28
C THR A 45 -34.75 16.10 -24.92
N LEU A 46 -35.30 15.62 -26.06
CA LEU A 46 -34.70 14.74 -27.10
C LEU A 46 -35.78 13.83 -27.74
N ARG A 47 -36.85 14.43 -28.26
CA ARG A 47 -37.70 13.83 -29.31
C ARG A 47 -38.10 14.90 -30.32
N SER A 48 -37.21 15.14 -31.28
CA SER A 48 -37.47 15.71 -32.61
C SER A 48 -36.06 15.94 -33.17
N ILE A 49 -35.55 15.14 -34.09
CA ILE A 49 -35.85 15.25 -35.52
C ILE A 49 -35.37 13.93 -36.16
N LEU A 50 -36.27 13.22 -36.83
CA LEU A 50 -35.93 12.35 -37.95
C LEU A 50 -35.98 13.22 -39.21
N PRO A 51 -35.24 12.85 -40.27
CA PRO A 51 -35.97 12.56 -41.48
C PRO A 51 -35.64 11.20 -42.08
N ILE A 52 -36.70 10.68 -42.67
CA ILE A 52 -36.84 9.56 -43.59
C ILE A 52 -35.83 9.67 -44.74
N PHE A 53 -35.04 8.62 -44.99
CA PHE A 53 -34.60 8.24 -46.34
C PHE A 53 -34.19 6.75 -46.35
N THR A 54 -34.78 5.99 -47.26
CA THR A 54 -34.38 4.65 -47.69
C THR A 54 -34.47 4.62 -49.22
N PRO A 55 -33.94 3.63 -49.94
CA PRO A 55 -32.71 2.84 -49.75
C PRO A 55 -31.88 2.78 -51.06
N LEU A 56 -30.62 2.32 -51.03
CA LEU A 56 -30.06 1.52 -52.13
C LEU A 56 -28.75 0.82 -51.73
N HIS A 57 -28.72 -0.50 -51.99
CA HIS A 57 -27.57 -1.37 -52.25
C HIS A 57 -26.45 -1.56 -51.22
N SER A 58 -26.30 -2.82 -50.80
CA SER A 58 -25.21 -3.42 -49.99
C SER A 58 -23.81 -3.23 -50.61
N PRO A 59 -22.73 -3.40 -49.82
CA PRO A 59 -22.21 -4.75 -49.62
C PRO A 59 -21.92 -5.10 -48.15
N MET A 60 -21.90 -6.40 -47.88
CA MET A 60 -21.59 -7.02 -46.60
C MET A 60 -20.23 -6.58 -46.06
N TYR A 61 -20.23 -5.82 -44.98
CA TYR A 61 -19.18 -5.90 -43.97
C TYR A 61 -19.82 -6.39 -42.68
N THR A 62 -19.43 -7.60 -42.29
CA THR A 62 -19.65 -8.16 -40.96
C THR A 62 -18.92 -7.28 -39.96
N LEU A 63 -19.60 -6.22 -39.51
CA LEU A 63 -19.23 -5.46 -38.32
C LEU A 63 -19.36 -6.42 -37.14
N MET A 64 -18.21 -6.89 -36.64
CA MET A 64 -18.14 -7.47 -35.30
C MET A 64 -18.81 -6.49 -34.33
N PRO A 65 -19.68 -6.96 -33.44
CA PRO A 65 -20.26 -6.09 -32.45
C PRO A 65 -19.12 -5.56 -31.59
N ALA A 66 -18.88 -4.24 -31.66
CA ALA A 66 -18.10 -3.55 -30.67
C ALA A 66 -18.72 -3.89 -29.32
N HIS A 67 -18.01 -4.70 -28.55
CA HIS A 67 -18.37 -5.09 -27.19
C HIS A 67 -18.25 -3.82 -26.34
N HIS A 68 -19.30 -2.99 -26.39
CA HIS A 68 -19.46 -1.88 -25.46
C HIS A 68 -19.51 -2.53 -24.09
N GLN A 69 -18.37 -2.48 -23.40
CA GLN A 69 -18.22 -2.94 -22.04
C GLN A 69 -19.12 -2.03 -21.21
N ARG A 70 -20.37 -2.47 -21.02
CA ARG A 70 -21.32 -1.77 -20.16
C ARG A 70 -20.73 -1.85 -18.77
N MET A 71 -20.13 -0.75 -18.31
CA MET A 71 -19.95 -0.57 -16.88
C MET A 71 -21.35 -0.68 -16.29
N GLY A 72 -21.62 -1.79 -15.60
CA GLY A 72 -22.87 -1.94 -14.87
C GLY A 72 -22.99 -0.74 -13.95
N HIS A 73 -24.07 0.02 -14.08
CA HIS A 73 -24.35 1.12 -13.16
C HIS A 73 -24.26 0.54 -11.74
N VAL A 74 -23.36 1.09 -10.92
CA VAL A 74 -23.28 0.64 -9.52
C VAL A 74 -24.66 0.87 -8.91
N ASN A 75 -25.22 -0.15 -8.28
CA ASN A 75 -26.56 -0.06 -7.70
C ASN A 75 -26.62 1.18 -6.78
N THR A 76 -27.62 2.05 -6.97
CA THR A 76 -27.78 3.29 -6.19
C THR A 76 -27.77 3.03 -4.67
N MET A 77 -28.23 1.87 -4.23
CA MET A 77 -28.16 1.46 -2.82
C MET A 77 -26.73 1.13 -2.38
N ALA A 78 -25.94 0.48 -3.23
CA ALA A 78 -24.52 0.21 -2.96
C ALA A 78 -23.72 1.52 -2.94
N ASP A 79 -23.98 2.45 -3.86
CA ASP A 79 -23.37 3.78 -3.86
C ASP A 79 -23.69 4.56 -2.58
N THR A 80 -24.93 4.49 -2.11
CA THR A 80 -25.33 5.12 -0.84
C THR A 80 -24.53 4.54 0.34
N VAL A 81 -24.31 3.22 0.38
CA VAL A 81 -23.44 2.61 1.40
C VAL A 81 -22.00 3.09 1.26
N LEU A 82 -21.43 3.11 0.05
CA LEU A 82 -20.05 3.53 -0.19
C LEU A 82 -19.79 4.99 0.22
N ILE A 83 -20.76 5.88 0.03
CA ILE A 83 -20.65 7.30 0.37
C ILE A 83 -20.73 7.53 1.89
N ASN A 84 -21.52 6.73 2.61
CA ASN A 84 -21.85 6.98 4.02
C ASN A 84 -21.12 6.06 5.00
N ALA A 85 -20.54 4.95 4.55
CA ALA A 85 -19.82 4.02 5.42
C ALA A 85 -18.48 4.63 5.89
N SER A 86 -18.11 4.35 7.14
CA SER A 86 -16.79 4.71 7.63
C SER A 86 -15.71 3.84 6.98
N ALA A 87 -14.45 4.29 7.01
CA ALA A 87 -13.34 3.48 6.51
C ALA A 87 -13.22 2.13 7.23
N GLU A 88 -13.60 2.07 8.52
CA GLU A 88 -13.57 0.83 9.27
C GLU A 88 -14.70 -0.12 8.88
N ASP A 89 -15.91 0.40 8.67
CA ASP A 89 -17.04 -0.40 8.18
C ASP A 89 -16.75 -0.96 6.79
N LEU A 90 -16.19 -0.14 5.89
CA LEU A 90 -15.80 -0.59 4.54
C LEU A 90 -14.76 -1.72 4.60
N ARG A 91 -13.76 -1.62 5.49
CA ARG A 91 -12.78 -2.70 5.69
C ARG A 91 -13.42 -3.96 6.26
N ALA A 92 -14.32 -3.84 7.23
CA ALA A 92 -15.02 -4.97 7.83
C ALA A 92 -15.93 -5.69 6.81
N ILE A 93 -16.66 -4.93 6.00
CA ILE A 93 -17.51 -5.44 4.91
C ILE A 93 -16.64 -6.15 3.87
N LEU A 94 -15.57 -5.50 3.37
CA LEU A 94 -14.67 -6.08 2.38
C LEU A 94 -14.00 -7.37 2.88
N ARG A 95 -13.53 -7.40 4.13
CA ARG A 95 -12.95 -8.63 4.72
C ARG A 95 -13.98 -9.75 4.79
N SER A 96 -15.21 -9.45 5.21
CA SER A 96 -16.31 -10.43 5.26
C SER A 96 -16.65 -10.96 3.87
N MET A 97 -16.67 -10.09 2.85
CA MET A 97 -16.84 -10.46 1.45
C MET A 97 -15.69 -11.35 0.96
N LEU A 98 -14.43 -10.97 1.17
CA LEU A 98 -13.28 -11.78 0.75
C LEU A 98 -13.24 -13.14 1.49
N ALA A 99 -13.73 -13.20 2.73
CA ALA A 99 -13.82 -14.42 3.52
C ALA A 99 -14.99 -15.34 3.15
N SER A 100 -16.01 -14.87 2.41
CA SER A 100 -17.20 -15.66 2.04
C SER A 100 -16.89 -16.81 1.06
N LYS A 101 -15.64 -16.94 0.62
CA LYS A 101 -15.15 -17.94 -0.35
C LYS A 101 -15.94 -17.92 -1.67
N THR A 102 -16.56 -16.79 -2.01
CA THR A 102 -17.23 -16.62 -3.29
C THR A 102 -16.19 -16.75 -4.42
N PRO A 103 -16.34 -17.72 -5.34
CA PRO A 103 -15.36 -17.95 -6.40
C PRO A 103 -15.13 -16.68 -7.24
N GLY A 104 -13.87 -16.39 -7.55
CA GLY A 104 -13.49 -15.25 -8.38
C GLY A 104 -13.52 -13.87 -7.70
N LEU A 105 -14.12 -13.73 -6.52
CA LEU A 105 -14.25 -12.42 -5.85
C LEU A 105 -12.88 -11.81 -5.48
N VAL A 106 -11.98 -12.61 -4.90
CA VAL A 106 -10.62 -12.16 -4.54
C VAL A 106 -9.86 -11.74 -5.81
N SER A 107 -9.92 -12.54 -6.88
CA SER A 107 -9.26 -12.24 -8.14
C SER A 107 -9.81 -10.96 -8.80
N ALA A 108 -11.14 -10.77 -8.79
CA ALA A 108 -11.77 -9.56 -9.29
C ALA A 108 -11.40 -8.32 -8.48
N PHE A 109 -11.32 -8.44 -7.15
CA PHE A 109 -10.88 -7.38 -6.26
C PHE A 109 -9.42 -6.99 -6.54
N LEU A 110 -8.52 -7.96 -6.62
CA LEU A 110 -7.10 -7.72 -6.91
C LEU A 110 -6.91 -7.13 -8.31
N THR A 111 -7.62 -7.65 -9.32
CA THR A 111 -7.57 -7.11 -10.69
C THR A 111 -8.03 -5.66 -10.73
N SER A 112 -9.16 -5.34 -10.10
CA SER A 112 -9.66 -3.97 -10.01
C SER A 112 -8.69 -3.05 -9.27
N THR A 113 -8.05 -3.57 -8.22
CA THR A 113 -7.02 -2.86 -7.46
C THR A 113 -5.82 -2.56 -8.34
N ARG A 114 -5.25 -3.56 -9.03
CA ARG A 114 -4.13 -3.39 -9.97
C ARG A 114 -4.46 -2.38 -11.06
N THR A 115 -5.61 -2.51 -11.72
CA THR A 115 -6.08 -1.55 -12.72
C THR A 115 -6.12 -0.13 -12.17
N ARG A 116 -6.67 0.05 -10.96
CA ARG A 116 -6.72 1.37 -10.30
C ARG A 116 -5.34 1.90 -9.95
N LEU A 117 -4.43 1.04 -9.49
CA LEU A 117 -3.06 1.41 -9.12
C LEU A 117 -2.25 1.85 -10.35
N HIS A 118 -2.41 1.18 -11.50
CA HIS A 118 -1.76 1.57 -12.76
C HIS A 118 -2.34 2.84 -13.38
N GLN A 119 -3.67 3.00 -13.35
CA GLN A 119 -4.34 4.24 -13.82
C GLN A 119 -3.91 5.46 -13.01
N ARG A 120 -3.62 5.24 -11.74
CA ARG A 120 -3.02 6.25 -10.85
C ARG A 120 -1.50 6.21 -11.02
N THR A 121 -1.01 6.42 -12.24
CA THR A 121 0.43 6.49 -12.56
C THR A 121 1.06 7.71 -11.87
N PRO A 122 2.37 7.66 -11.61
CA PRO A 122 2.96 7.66 -10.27
C PRO A 122 2.78 9.00 -9.54
N SER A 123 2.74 8.96 -8.20
CA SER A 123 2.96 10.17 -7.41
C SER A 123 4.22 10.85 -7.94
N ALA A 124 4.10 12.08 -8.44
CA ALA A 124 5.21 12.91 -8.91
C ALA A 124 6.34 13.02 -7.86
N ALA A 125 6.11 12.58 -6.62
CA ALA A 125 7.08 12.35 -5.58
C ALA A 125 8.27 11.44 -5.97
N LEU A 126 8.11 10.47 -6.88
CA LEU A 126 9.24 9.60 -7.30
C LEU A 126 10.19 10.25 -8.31
N HIS A 127 9.71 11.25 -9.04
CA HIS A 127 10.54 12.04 -9.96
C HIS A 127 11.07 13.32 -9.30
N SER A 128 10.70 13.59 -8.05
CA SER A 128 11.35 14.62 -7.26
C SER A 128 12.79 14.19 -7.01
N LYS A 129 13.72 14.93 -7.59
CA LYS A 129 15.19 14.76 -7.53
C LYS A 129 15.79 14.79 -6.11
N ASN A 130 14.96 14.67 -5.08
CA ASN A 130 15.35 14.75 -3.68
C ASN A 130 14.96 13.46 -2.95
N LEU A 131 15.47 12.30 -3.39
CA LEU A 131 15.38 11.05 -2.60
C LEU A 131 15.95 11.24 -1.19
N GLN A 132 16.89 12.17 -1.03
CA GLN A 132 17.41 12.65 0.27
C GLN A 132 16.35 13.31 1.18
N THR A 133 15.17 13.66 0.66
CA THR A 133 14.04 14.19 1.45
C THR A 133 13.03 13.13 1.88
N LEU A 134 13.19 11.87 1.46
CA LEU A 134 12.40 10.75 2.01
C LEU A 134 12.76 10.48 3.47
N LEU A 135 14.01 10.80 3.81
CA LEU A 135 14.57 10.70 5.14
C LEU A 135 15.23 12.03 5.51
N PRO A 136 14.46 13.11 5.75
CA PRO A 136 14.98 14.36 6.30
C PRO A 136 15.26 14.10 7.77
N PHE A 137 16.36 13.42 8.08
CA PHE A 137 16.65 13.08 9.44
C PHE A 137 17.40 14.21 10.14
N ASP A 138 16.62 15.08 10.76
CA ASP A 138 17.02 15.62 12.05
C ASP A 138 16.85 14.50 13.09
N PHE A 139 17.89 13.66 13.20
CA PHE A 139 17.92 12.52 14.13
C PHE A 139 17.75 12.91 15.59
N GLU A 140 17.95 14.19 15.93
CA GLU A 140 17.72 14.68 17.29
C GLU A 140 16.23 14.85 17.60
N ALA A 141 15.39 15.08 16.59
CA ALA A 141 13.96 15.30 16.78
C ALA A 141 13.12 14.02 16.78
N GLY A 142 13.66 12.90 16.25
CA GLY A 142 12.98 11.60 16.18
C GLY A 142 11.81 11.52 15.18
N VAL A 143 11.41 12.61 14.52
CA VAL A 143 10.20 12.62 13.69
C VAL A 143 10.46 12.00 12.31
N LEU A 144 9.83 10.86 12.01
CA LEU A 144 9.81 10.28 10.67
C LEU A 144 9.11 11.21 9.67
N ALA A 145 9.69 11.36 8.47
CA ALA A 145 9.09 12.16 7.40
C ALA A 145 7.71 11.61 7.00
N PRO A 146 6.69 12.47 6.84
CA PRO A 146 5.40 12.09 6.24
C PRO A 146 5.55 11.41 4.86
N GLN A 147 6.56 11.80 4.09
CA GLN A 147 6.88 11.27 2.77
C GLN A 147 7.31 9.80 2.82
N LEU A 148 7.98 9.37 3.91
CA LEU A 148 8.33 7.97 4.12
C LEU A 148 7.05 7.14 4.28
N GLN A 149 6.12 7.59 5.12
CA GLN A 149 4.88 6.87 5.36
C GLN A 149 4.01 6.76 4.10
N GLU A 150 3.97 7.81 3.28
CA GLU A 150 3.27 7.77 1.99
C GLU A 150 3.93 6.76 1.04
N THR A 151 5.26 6.78 0.93
CA THR A 151 6.04 5.86 0.08
C THR A 151 5.83 4.41 0.51
N LEU A 152 5.96 4.11 1.81
CA LEU A 152 5.72 2.78 2.34
C LEU A 152 4.28 2.35 2.10
N THR A 153 3.28 3.18 2.42
CA THR A 153 1.87 2.87 2.16
C THR A 153 1.62 2.53 0.69
N ARG A 154 2.25 3.26 -0.24
CA ARG A 154 2.14 2.96 -1.66
C ARG A 154 2.80 1.63 -2.03
N ALA A 155 3.98 1.34 -1.50
CA ALA A 155 4.64 0.05 -1.70
C ALA A 155 3.76 -1.10 -1.20
N ARG A 156 3.17 -0.98 0.01
CA ARG A 156 2.25 -1.97 0.59
C ARG A 156 1.02 -2.22 -0.26
N LEU A 157 0.48 -1.18 -0.89
CA LEU A 157 -0.64 -1.33 -1.83
C LEU A 157 -0.23 -2.09 -3.10
N LEU A 158 0.98 -1.86 -3.61
CA LEU A 158 1.48 -2.54 -4.81
C LEU A 158 1.74 -4.02 -4.54
N TYR A 159 2.63 -4.36 -3.61
CA TYR A 159 2.92 -5.78 -3.32
C TYR A 159 1.70 -6.50 -2.74
N GLY A 160 0.87 -5.83 -1.95
CA GLY A 160 -0.39 -6.40 -1.44
C GLY A 160 -1.44 -6.67 -2.53
N SER A 161 -1.25 -6.13 -3.73
CA SER A 161 -2.11 -6.36 -4.90
C SER A 161 -1.55 -7.37 -5.90
N GLY A 162 -0.38 -7.96 -5.60
CA GLY A 162 0.35 -8.85 -6.50
C GLY A 162 1.19 -8.12 -7.56
N LEU A 163 1.54 -6.85 -7.32
CA LEU A 163 2.47 -6.07 -8.14
C LEU A 163 3.79 -5.92 -7.37
N GLY A 164 4.48 -7.04 -7.17
CA GLY A 164 5.70 -7.12 -6.37
C GLY A 164 6.81 -6.30 -7.00
N PHE A 165 7.06 -6.52 -8.31
CA PHE A 165 8.15 -5.82 -9.01
C PHE A 165 7.94 -4.31 -9.08
N ASP A 166 6.70 -3.85 -9.26
CA ASP A 166 6.36 -2.41 -9.26
C ASP A 166 6.62 -1.75 -7.90
N SER A 167 6.60 -2.53 -6.81
CA SER A 167 6.85 -2.02 -5.46
C SER A 167 8.33 -1.86 -5.14
N LEU A 168 9.23 -2.64 -5.76
CA LEU A 168 10.65 -2.66 -5.44
C LEU A 168 11.32 -1.29 -5.62
N PRO A 169 11.12 -0.53 -6.73
CA PRO A 169 11.76 0.77 -6.90
C PRO A 169 11.44 1.77 -5.77
N LEU A 170 10.24 1.70 -5.18
CA LEU A 170 9.85 2.54 -4.03
C LEU A 170 10.67 2.20 -2.79
N LEU A 171 10.78 0.90 -2.50
CA LEU A 171 11.49 0.41 -1.33
C LEU A 171 13.00 0.59 -1.49
N THR A 172 13.55 0.33 -2.68
CA THR A 172 14.95 0.60 -3.01
C THR A 172 15.29 2.09 -2.83
N ALA A 173 14.40 3.00 -3.21
CA ALA A 173 14.59 4.43 -2.98
C ALA A 173 14.65 4.78 -1.47
N VAL A 174 13.83 4.15 -0.64
CA VAL A 174 13.87 4.31 0.83
C VAL A 174 15.18 3.77 1.40
N VAL A 175 15.59 2.56 1.01
CA VAL A 175 16.86 1.96 1.43
C VAL A 175 18.02 2.84 1.01
N ARG A 176 18.10 3.24 -0.26
CA ARG A 176 19.16 4.12 -0.79
C ARG A 176 19.29 5.43 -0.03
N ALA A 177 18.17 5.98 0.46
CA ALA A 177 18.20 7.20 1.25
C ALA A 177 18.89 7.04 2.62
N THR A 178 19.17 5.83 3.09
CA THR A 178 19.95 5.57 4.31
C THR A 178 21.46 5.50 4.05
N MET A 179 21.92 5.63 2.81
CA MET A 179 23.34 5.57 2.47
C MET A 179 24.10 6.78 3.03
N GLY A 180 25.23 6.54 3.69
CA GLY A 180 26.04 7.57 4.36
C GLY A 180 25.42 8.09 5.65
N VAL A 181 24.30 7.50 6.09
CA VAL A 181 23.56 7.90 7.27
C VAL A 181 23.93 7.00 8.44
N ARG A 182 24.22 7.60 9.59
CA ARG A 182 24.52 6.86 10.83
C ARG A 182 23.35 6.99 11.78
N TRP A 183 22.91 5.86 12.32
CA TRP A 183 21.82 5.81 13.31
C TRP A 183 22.32 5.25 14.64
N PRO A 184 21.70 5.66 15.77
CA PRO A 184 21.99 5.05 17.06
C PRO A 184 21.52 3.59 17.10
N ALA A 185 22.07 2.79 18.02
CA ALA A 185 21.64 1.40 18.22
C ALA A 185 20.20 1.29 18.76
N GLU A 186 19.74 2.31 19.50
CA GLU A 186 18.40 2.38 20.07
C GLU A 186 17.67 3.63 19.57
N GLY A 187 16.35 3.52 19.42
CA GLY A 187 15.49 4.65 19.04
C GLY A 187 14.47 4.30 17.96
N GLU A 188 13.75 5.31 17.49
CA GLU A 188 12.69 5.13 16.49
C GLU A 188 13.24 4.79 15.10
N VAL A 189 14.47 5.19 14.80
CA VAL A 189 15.09 5.01 13.50
C VAL A 189 15.42 3.54 13.22
N PRO A 190 16.22 2.82 14.04
CA PRO A 190 16.41 1.39 13.84
C PRO A 190 15.08 0.63 13.76
N HIS A 191 14.11 1.01 14.60
CA HIS A 191 12.78 0.39 14.55
C HIS A 191 12.07 0.61 13.21
N ALA A 192 12.13 1.81 12.64
CA ALA A 192 11.61 2.10 11.32
C ALA A 192 12.34 1.30 10.22
N LEU A 193 13.67 1.15 10.32
CA LEU A 193 14.45 0.36 9.37
C LEU A 193 14.09 -1.14 9.42
N VAL A 194 13.82 -1.70 10.60
CA VAL A 194 13.28 -3.07 10.73
C VAL A 194 11.91 -3.22 10.06
N VAL A 195 11.05 -2.19 10.16
CA VAL A 195 9.76 -2.19 9.44
C VAL A 195 9.98 -2.17 7.92
N VAL A 196 10.95 -1.41 7.43
CA VAL A 196 11.32 -1.38 6.01
C VAL A 196 11.87 -2.74 5.54
N ASP A 197 12.72 -3.39 6.34
CA ASP A 197 13.22 -4.76 6.06
C ASP A 197 12.06 -5.77 5.95
N ALA A 198 11.09 -5.68 6.85
CA ALA A 198 9.89 -6.51 6.78
C ALA A 198 9.06 -6.24 5.51
N ASP A 199 8.89 -4.98 5.11
CA ASP A 199 8.18 -4.62 3.88
C ASP A 199 8.93 -5.12 2.62
N LEU A 200 10.26 -5.05 2.61
CA LEU A 200 11.09 -5.61 1.53
C LEU A 200 10.92 -7.12 1.39
N ASP A 201 10.93 -7.86 2.50
CA ASP A 201 10.72 -9.30 2.48
C ASP A 201 9.32 -9.66 1.93
N GLN A 202 8.28 -8.92 2.32
CA GLN A 202 6.93 -9.09 1.78
C GLN A 202 6.84 -8.73 0.29
N ALA A 203 7.53 -7.69 -0.15
CA ALA A 203 7.59 -7.32 -1.56
C ALA A 203 8.29 -8.39 -2.40
N LEU A 204 9.42 -8.93 -1.93
CA LEU A 204 10.14 -10.02 -2.58
C LEU A 204 9.32 -11.31 -2.61
N GLN A 205 8.57 -11.60 -1.56
CA GLN A 205 7.62 -12.71 -1.56
C GLN A 205 6.52 -12.50 -2.60
N SER A 206 5.97 -11.28 -2.71
CA SER A 206 5.00 -10.94 -3.77
C SER A 206 5.61 -11.10 -5.16
N CYS A 207 6.89 -10.78 -5.37
CA CYS A 207 7.58 -11.03 -6.65
C CYS A 207 7.61 -12.53 -6.99
N ARG A 208 7.85 -13.42 -6.01
CA ARG A 208 7.84 -14.87 -6.23
C ARG A 208 6.46 -15.36 -6.64
N GLU A 209 5.42 -14.85 -6.01
CA GLU A 209 4.02 -15.19 -6.34
C GLU A 209 3.63 -14.65 -7.72
N GLU A 210 4.07 -13.44 -8.06
CA GLU A 210 3.87 -12.85 -9.39
C GLU A 210 4.53 -13.70 -10.49
N LEU A 211 5.74 -14.21 -10.27
CA LEU A 211 6.43 -15.14 -11.18
C LEU A 211 5.71 -16.49 -11.35
N GLN A 212 5.06 -16.99 -10.30
CA GLN A 212 4.30 -18.24 -10.34
C GLN A 212 2.93 -18.10 -11.02
N GLY A 213 2.41 -16.87 -11.10
CA GLY A 213 1.17 -16.53 -11.78
C GLY A 213 1.37 -16.28 -13.26
N ASP A 214 0.86 -15.15 -13.73
CA ASP A 214 0.97 -14.72 -15.14
C ASP A 214 2.37 -14.15 -15.48
N GLY A 215 3.26 -14.04 -14.49
CA GLY A 215 4.57 -13.40 -14.60
C GLY A 215 4.47 -11.87 -14.67
N PRO A 216 5.62 -11.17 -14.54
CA PRO A 216 5.66 -9.73 -14.78
C PRO A 216 5.34 -9.42 -16.24
N SER A 217 4.69 -8.28 -16.49
CA SER A 217 4.44 -7.82 -17.85
C SER A 217 5.73 -7.52 -18.62
N ASP A 218 6.81 -7.21 -17.90
CA ASP A 218 8.14 -6.93 -18.45
C ASP A 218 9.23 -7.54 -17.56
N TYR A 219 9.76 -8.69 -18.00
CA TYR A 219 10.84 -9.40 -17.32
C TYR A 219 12.14 -8.58 -17.23
N SER A 220 12.43 -7.72 -18.23
CA SER A 220 13.64 -6.90 -18.21
C SER A 220 13.56 -5.83 -17.12
N THR A 221 12.41 -5.18 -16.99
CA THR A 221 12.14 -4.23 -15.91
C THR A 221 12.16 -4.92 -14.55
N ALA A 222 11.57 -6.11 -14.42
CA ALA A 222 11.61 -6.91 -13.20
C ALA A 222 13.06 -7.27 -12.79
N GLN A 223 13.88 -7.74 -13.73
CA GLN A 223 15.29 -8.06 -13.50
C GLN A 223 16.09 -6.83 -13.07
N ASN A 224 15.92 -5.70 -13.75
CA ASN A 224 16.57 -4.46 -13.38
C ASN A 224 16.18 -4.00 -11.97
N ALA A 225 14.91 -4.13 -11.58
CA ALA A 225 14.45 -3.75 -10.25
C ALA A 225 15.06 -4.63 -9.14
N VAL A 226 15.18 -5.93 -9.37
CA VAL A 226 15.81 -6.87 -8.42
C VAL A 226 17.32 -6.63 -8.32
N MET A 227 18.01 -6.43 -9.44
CA MET A 227 19.44 -6.12 -9.46
C MET A 227 19.73 -4.80 -8.74
N ASP A 228 18.94 -3.75 -9.02
CA ASP A 228 19.09 -2.44 -8.37
C ASP A 228 18.91 -2.53 -6.85
N LEU A 229 17.94 -3.33 -6.38
CA LEU A 229 17.76 -3.59 -4.96
C LEU A 229 18.97 -4.35 -4.35
N ALA A 230 19.44 -5.40 -5.02
CA ALA A 230 20.57 -6.20 -4.56
C ALA A 230 21.85 -5.36 -4.44
N ASP A 231 22.17 -4.57 -5.46
CA ASP A 231 23.34 -3.68 -5.48
C ASP A 231 23.23 -2.60 -4.39
N THR A 232 22.01 -2.06 -4.18
CA THR A 232 21.75 -1.07 -3.13
C THR A 232 21.94 -1.67 -1.74
N LEU A 233 21.40 -2.86 -1.47
CA LEU A 233 21.55 -3.54 -0.18
C LEU A 233 23.02 -3.86 0.13
N GLU A 234 23.77 -4.33 -0.86
CA GLU A 234 25.20 -4.64 -0.68
C GLU A 234 26.01 -3.35 -0.42
N SER A 235 25.71 -2.28 -1.14
CA SER A 235 26.35 -0.98 -0.94
C SER A 235 26.12 -0.44 0.48
N ILE A 236 24.89 -0.57 1.01
CA ILE A 236 24.58 -0.13 2.37
C ILE A 236 25.18 -1.06 3.42
N ARG A 237 25.25 -2.37 3.15
CA ARG A 237 25.93 -3.30 4.05
C ARG A 237 27.39 -2.89 4.26
N LEU A 238 28.10 -2.56 3.18
CA LEU A 238 29.49 -2.10 3.23
C LEU A 238 29.63 -0.75 3.93
N ASP A 239 28.73 0.21 3.67
CA ASP A 239 28.72 1.52 4.33
C ASP A 239 28.51 1.38 5.85
N VAL A 240 27.55 0.55 6.26
CA VAL A 240 27.26 0.28 7.68
C VAL A 240 28.42 -0.43 8.38
N GLU A 241 29.02 -1.41 7.72
CA GLU A 241 30.22 -2.11 8.23
C GLU A 241 31.39 -1.15 8.43
N GLN A 242 31.57 -0.15 7.54
CA GLN A 242 32.66 0.81 7.61
C GLN A 242 32.62 1.70 8.88
N TRP A 243 31.43 2.09 9.35
CA TRP A 243 31.30 2.88 10.58
C TRP A 243 31.01 2.03 11.83
N GLY A 244 30.92 0.70 11.69
CA GLY A 244 30.71 -0.24 12.80
C GLY A 244 29.26 -0.29 13.29
N GLY A 245 28.29 -0.02 12.41
CA GLY A 245 26.87 -0.10 12.72
C GLY A 245 26.29 -1.51 12.57
N GLU A 246 25.05 -1.68 13.02
CA GLU A 246 24.26 -2.88 12.76
C GLU A 246 23.47 -2.72 11.47
N PHE A 247 23.60 -3.70 10.56
CA PHE A 247 22.92 -3.69 9.27
C PHE A 247 21.45 -4.10 9.44
N PRO A 248 20.46 -3.24 9.13
CA PRO A 248 19.07 -3.47 9.50
C PRO A 248 18.29 -4.30 8.48
N PHE A 249 18.83 -4.55 7.28
CA PHE A 249 18.10 -5.16 6.16
C PHE A 249 18.48 -6.64 5.94
N GLU A 250 18.63 -7.39 7.03
CA GLU A 250 19.10 -8.77 6.99
C GLU A 250 18.14 -9.68 6.21
N ARG A 251 16.82 -9.56 6.42
CA ARG A 251 15.87 -10.45 5.75
C ARG A 251 15.83 -10.17 4.26
N ALA A 252 15.80 -8.90 3.88
CA ALA A 252 15.77 -8.47 2.49
C ALA A 252 17.00 -8.96 1.71
N ILE A 253 18.22 -8.87 2.28
CA ILE A 253 19.44 -9.28 1.58
C ILE A 253 19.50 -10.80 1.36
N PHE A 254 18.94 -11.61 2.26
CA PHE A 254 18.78 -13.04 2.02
C PHE A 254 17.69 -13.30 0.98
N SER A 255 16.51 -12.70 1.15
CA SER A 255 15.37 -12.94 0.26
C SER A 255 15.61 -12.53 -1.19
N VAL A 256 16.40 -11.47 -1.44
CA VAL A 256 16.72 -11.01 -2.80
C VAL A 256 17.69 -11.96 -3.51
N ARG A 257 18.63 -12.57 -2.77
CA ARG A 257 19.57 -13.56 -3.31
C ARG A 257 18.89 -14.88 -3.66
N ASP A 258 17.83 -15.23 -2.94
CA ASP A 258 17.02 -16.42 -3.19
C ASP A 258 16.00 -16.22 -4.32
N LEU A 259 15.72 -14.98 -4.74
CA LEU A 259 14.80 -14.69 -5.83
C LEU A 259 15.46 -15.01 -7.18
N LYS A 260 14.94 -16.02 -7.86
CA LYS A 260 15.40 -16.45 -9.19
C LYS A 260 14.48 -15.87 -10.26
N LEU A 261 15.04 -15.03 -11.12
CA LEU A 261 14.42 -14.48 -12.33
C LEU A 261 14.94 -15.17 -13.59
#